data_AF-A0A7W0UT98-F1
#
_entry.id   AF-A0A7W0UT98-F1
#
_cell.length_a   1.000
_cell.length_b   1.000
_cell.length_c   1.000
_cell.angle_alpha   90.00
_cell.angle_beta   90.00
_cell.angle_gamma   90.00
#
_symmetry.space_group_name_H-M   'P 1'
#
loop_
_entity.id
_entity.type
_entity.pdbx_description
1 polymer ?
#
loop_
_entity_poly.entity_id
_entity_poly.type
_entity_poly.pdbx_seq_one_letter_code
_entity_poly.pdbx_strand_id
1 'polypeptide(L)'
;MASLGARLRDLELRTRPEHPDLTAALARRWEELPAHVKTRNQMLGRRTAGCEGTHGVFPRCNLACTPCYHSREANRVRTDGEHTVREVERQMAYLRAERGPGQNAQLIGGEVTLLEADDHAGALQAMIDHGRKPMSLSHGDFDYDYLQALALDPATGKPRFRHLSFAGHFDSMMYGRRGIKAPESEP
;
A
#
# COMPACT_ATOMS: atom_id res chain seq x y z
N MET A 1 5.93 -29.46 -5.02
CA MET A 1 5.63 -29.84 -3.62
C MET A 1 6.75 -29.33 -2.72
N ALA A 2 6.45 -28.54 -1.68
CA ALA A 2 7.48 -28.09 -0.72
C ALA A 2 8.04 -29.27 0.09
N SER A 3 9.36 -29.28 0.33
CA SER A 3 10.06 -30.30 1.11
C SER A 3 9.60 -30.33 2.57
N LEU A 4 9.83 -31.44 3.28
CA LEU A 4 9.52 -31.54 4.72
C LEU A 4 10.22 -30.42 5.52
N GLY A 5 11.48 -30.13 5.21
CA GLY A 5 12.22 -29.04 5.84
C GLY A 5 11.59 -27.66 5.60
N ALA A 6 11.13 -27.38 4.39
CA ALA A 6 10.42 -26.14 4.09
C ALA A 6 9.10 -26.01 4.86
N ARG A 7 8.36 -27.13 5.00
CA ARG A 7 7.11 -27.16 5.78
C ARG A 7 7.33 -26.95 7.28
N LEU A 8 8.39 -27.55 7.84
CA LEU A 8 8.75 -27.37 9.25
C LEU A 8 9.18 -25.93 9.53
N ARG A 9 9.99 -25.34 8.64
CA ARG A 9 10.39 -23.94 8.75
C ARG A 9 9.22 -22.97 8.64
N ASP A 10 8.28 -23.24 7.73
CA ASP A 10 7.05 -22.46 7.62
C ASP A 10 6.18 -22.57 8.89
N LEU A 11 6.03 -23.78 9.45
CA LEU A 11 5.30 -23.97 10.71
C LEU A 11 5.96 -23.24 11.88
N GLU A 12 7.29 -23.29 11.97
CA GLU A 12 8.06 -22.54 12.96
C GLU A 12 7.81 -21.04 12.83
N LEU A 13 7.94 -20.48 11.62
CA LEU A 13 7.71 -19.04 11.36
C LEU A 13 6.28 -18.61 11.72
N ARG A 14 5.28 -19.44 11.43
CA ARG A 14 3.86 -19.15 11.73
C ARG A 14 3.51 -19.25 13.21
N THR A 15 4.28 -19.99 14.00
CA THR A 15 4.01 -20.20 15.43
C THR A 15 4.90 -19.34 16.34
N ARG A 16 5.95 -18.70 15.79
CA ARG A 16 6.74 -17.70 16.52
C ARG A 16 5.88 -16.47 16.89
N PRO A 17 6.04 -15.92 18.10
CA PRO A 17 5.36 -14.66 18.48
C PRO A 17 5.73 -13.49 17.57
N GLU A 18 6.99 -13.43 17.11
CA GLU A 18 7.49 -12.41 16.20
C GLU A 18 8.33 -13.04 15.08
N HIS A 19 8.20 -12.49 13.87
CA HIS A 19 8.97 -12.95 12.72
C HIS A 19 10.45 -12.57 12.90
N PRO A 20 11.42 -13.48 12.64
CA PRO A 20 12.84 -13.20 12.84
C PRO A 20 13.35 -11.98 12.06
N ASP A 21 12.94 -11.80 10.80
CA ASP A 21 13.29 -10.60 10.02
C ASP A 21 12.82 -9.30 10.69
N LEU A 22 11.66 -9.31 11.34
CA LEU A 22 11.15 -8.14 12.06
C LEU A 22 11.99 -7.86 13.30
N THR A 23 12.29 -8.89 14.09
CA THR A 23 13.16 -8.77 15.28
C THR A 23 14.54 -8.24 14.89
N ALA A 24 15.12 -8.74 13.78
CA ALA A 24 16.39 -8.25 13.26
C ALA A 24 16.32 -6.79 12.80
N ALA A 25 15.26 -6.40 12.08
CA ALA A 25 15.06 -5.02 11.65
C ALA A 25 14.92 -4.05 12.84
N LEU A 26 14.17 -4.42 13.87
CA LEU A 26 14.02 -3.64 15.09
C LEU A 26 15.35 -3.48 15.84
N ALA A 27 16.11 -4.57 16.00
CA ALA A 27 17.41 -4.55 16.65
C ALA A 27 18.39 -3.59 15.94
N ARG A 28 18.52 -3.70 14.61
CA ARG A 28 19.36 -2.76 13.82
C ARG A 28 18.94 -1.31 14.03
N ARG A 29 17.63 -1.03 13.96
CA ARG A 29 17.12 0.33 14.15
C ARG A 29 17.38 0.85 15.56
N TRP A 30 17.32 0.00 16.59
CA TRP A 30 17.70 0.38 17.95
C TRP A 30 19.19 0.70 18.07
N GLU A 31 20.06 -0.07 17.42
CA GLU A 31 21.51 0.14 17.44
C GLU A 31 21.89 1.49 16.82
N GLU A 32 21.29 1.85 15.70
CA GLU A 32 21.52 3.11 14.95
C GLU A 32 21.07 4.38 15.68
N LEU A 33 20.19 4.27 16.69
CA LEU A 33 19.71 5.45 17.40
C LEU A 33 20.85 6.15 18.17
N PRO A 34 20.85 7.50 18.26
CA PRO A 34 21.75 8.23 19.16
C PRO A 34 21.60 7.77 20.61
N ALA A 35 22.70 7.69 21.36
CA ALA A 35 22.68 7.17 22.73
C ALA A 35 21.70 7.91 23.65
N HIS A 36 21.59 9.23 23.53
CA HIS A 36 20.72 10.06 24.37
C HIS A 36 19.22 9.84 24.12
N VAL A 37 18.81 9.24 22.99
CA VAL A 37 17.40 8.92 22.73
C VAL A 37 17.02 7.50 23.16
N LYS A 38 17.98 6.64 23.57
CA LYS A 38 17.76 5.25 24.01
C LYS A 38 17.21 5.19 25.44
N THR A 39 16.07 5.82 25.68
CA THR A 39 15.39 5.83 26.99
C THR A 39 14.36 4.70 27.12
N ARG A 40 13.81 4.50 28.32
CA ARG A 40 12.73 3.52 28.54
C ARG A 40 11.44 3.81 27.75
N ASN A 41 11.21 5.07 27.38
CA ASN A 41 10.02 5.51 26.65
C ASN A 41 10.23 5.52 25.13
N GLN A 42 11.43 5.16 24.66
CA GLN A 42 11.75 5.15 23.24
C GLN A 42 11.05 3.99 22.52
N MET A 43 10.28 4.32 21.48
CA MET A 43 9.52 3.33 20.73
C MET A 43 10.24 2.83 19.47
N LEU A 44 11.00 3.69 18.79
CA LEU A 44 11.72 3.28 17.57
C LEU A 44 12.76 2.20 17.91
N GLY A 45 12.85 1.18 17.06
CA GLY A 45 13.72 0.02 17.28
C GLY A 45 13.23 -0.96 18.35
N ARG A 46 12.10 -0.69 19.02
CA ARG A 46 11.48 -1.61 19.99
C ARG A 46 10.16 -2.17 19.54
N ARG A 47 9.40 -1.38 18.80
CA ARG A 47 8.15 -1.78 18.15
C ARG A 47 8.04 -1.09 16.82
N THR A 48 7.21 -1.64 15.95
CA THR A 48 6.80 -0.90 14.77
C THR A 48 5.62 -0.01 15.14
N ALA A 49 5.80 1.29 14.92
CA ALA A 49 4.77 2.30 15.04
C ALA A 49 4.63 2.97 13.68
N GLY A 50 3.40 2.98 13.15
CA GLY A 50 3.07 3.65 11.90
C GLY A 50 2.60 2.73 10.78
N CYS A 51 1.99 3.34 9.77
CA CYS A 51 1.62 2.73 8.50
C CYS A 51 2.61 3.20 7.43
N GLU A 52 2.96 2.31 6.52
CA GLU A 52 3.75 2.64 5.34
C GLU A 52 2.83 3.20 4.25
N GLY A 53 3.38 3.97 3.31
CA GLY A 53 2.63 4.47 2.15
C GLY A 53 3.50 4.36 0.92
N THR A 54 2.92 3.93 -0.19
CA THR A 54 3.58 4.03 -1.48
C THR A 54 3.84 5.48 -1.82
N HIS A 55 4.99 5.78 -2.42
CA HIS A 55 5.36 7.15 -2.77
C HIS A 55 5.59 7.28 -4.27
N GLY A 56 4.75 8.07 -4.95
CA GLY A 56 4.94 8.40 -6.36
C GLY A 56 4.72 7.24 -7.35
N VAL A 57 4.08 6.14 -6.91
CA VAL A 57 3.81 4.97 -7.78
C VAL A 57 2.62 5.21 -8.71
N PHE A 58 1.62 5.96 -8.25
CA PHE A 58 0.39 6.25 -8.99
C PHE A 58 -0.11 7.66 -8.63
N PRO A 59 0.52 8.74 -9.12
CA PRO A 59 0.08 10.10 -8.84
C PRO A 59 -1.11 10.58 -9.70
N ARG A 60 -1.61 9.76 -10.63
CA ARG A 60 -2.69 10.14 -11.56
C ARG A 60 -3.99 10.42 -10.81
N CYS A 61 -4.60 11.56 -11.07
CA CYS A 61 -5.85 12.00 -10.46
C CYS A 61 -6.67 12.86 -11.44
N ASN A 62 -7.98 12.68 -11.42
CA ASN A 62 -8.95 13.45 -12.21
C ASN A 62 -9.74 14.47 -11.36
N LEU A 63 -9.35 14.66 -10.10
CA LEU A 63 -9.93 15.66 -9.20
C LEU A 63 -9.09 16.94 -9.17
N ALA A 64 -9.72 18.04 -8.76
CA ALA A 64 -9.10 19.36 -8.65
C ALA A 64 -9.19 19.87 -7.20
N CYS A 65 -8.71 19.06 -6.25
CA CYS A 65 -8.83 19.39 -4.83
C CYS A 65 -7.90 20.56 -4.45
N THR A 66 -8.43 21.60 -3.81
CA THR A 66 -7.65 22.78 -3.40
C THR A 66 -6.45 22.47 -2.49
N PRO A 67 -6.54 21.57 -1.47
CA PRO A 67 -5.40 21.28 -0.60
C PRO A 67 -4.44 20.22 -1.19
N CYS A 68 -4.60 19.82 -2.45
CA CYS A 68 -3.84 18.72 -3.01
C CYS A 68 -2.37 19.10 -3.21
N TYR A 69 -1.46 18.20 -2.83
CA TYR A 69 -0.03 18.34 -3.14
C TYR A 69 0.31 17.81 -4.56
N HIS A 70 -0.61 17.13 -5.23
CA HIS A 70 -0.46 16.74 -6.63
C HIS A 70 -0.83 17.91 -7.54
N SER A 71 0.16 18.43 -8.27
CA SER A 71 -0.08 19.39 -9.35
C SER A 71 -0.60 18.69 -10.61
N ARG A 72 -1.11 19.45 -11.58
CA ARG A 72 -1.48 18.93 -12.91
C ARG A 72 -0.37 18.12 -13.59
N GLU A 73 0.90 18.47 -13.37
CA GLU A 73 2.06 17.76 -13.90
C GLU A 73 2.18 16.33 -13.37
N ALA A 74 1.62 16.04 -12.19
CA ALA A 74 1.59 14.71 -11.62
C ALA A 74 0.90 13.69 -12.56
N ASN A 75 -0.07 14.15 -13.37
CA ASN A 75 -0.74 13.35 -14.40
C ASN A 75 0.13 13.04 -15.64
N ARG A 76 1.33 13.62 -15.75
CA ARG A 76 2.29 13.35 -16.83
C ARG A 76 3.29 12.25 -16.48
N VAL A 77 3.29 11.79 -15.23
CA VAL A 77 4.08 10.63 -14.81
C VAL A 77 3.44 9.38 -15.44
N ARG A 78 4.28 8.43 -15.86
CA ARG A 78 3.81 7.13 -16.35
C ARG A 78 3.09 6.41 -15.21
N THR A 79 1.86 5.95 -15.43
CA THR A 79 1.05 5.25 -14.40
C THR A 79 0.24 4.08 -14.97
N ASP A 80 0.70 3.43 -16.04
CA ASP A 80 0.08 2.17 -16.48
C ASP A 80 0.26 1.04 -15.46
N GLY A 81 -0.51 -0.03 -15.65
CA GLY A 81 -0.51 -1.21 -14.79
C GLY A 81 0.85 -1.80 -14.53
N GLU A 82 1.57 -2.13 -15.60
CA GLU A 82 2.92 -2.72 -15.54
C GLU A 82 3.87 -1.82 -14.73
N HIS A 83 3.87 -0.51 -15.01
CA HIS A 83 4.66 0.44 -14.24
C HIS A 83 4.30 0.43 -12.76
N THR A 84 3.00 0.51 -12.45
CA THR A 84 2.51 0.65 -11.07
C THR A 84 2.86 -0.58 -10.24
N VAL A 85 2.59 -1.78 -10.75
CA VAL A 85 2.91 -3.04 -10.05
C VAL A 85 4.42 -3.13 -9.79
N ARG A 86 5.25 -2.87 -10.81
CA ARG A 86 6.72 -2.91 -10.67
C ARG A 86 7.24 -1.91 -9.63
N GLU A 87 6.74 -0.68 -9.60
CA GLU A 87 7.19 0.31 -8.61
C GLU A 87 6.69 -0.02 -7.20
N VAL A 88 5.49 -0.58 -7.07
CA VAL A 88 5.00 -1.11 -5.80
C VAL A 88 5.90 -2.25 -5.31
N GLU A 89 6.20 -3.24 -6.15
CA GLU A 89 7.15 -4.31 -5.84
C GLU A 89 8.50 -3.77 -5.36
N ARG A 90 9.07 -2.79 -6.09
CA ARG A 90 10.34 -2.18 -5.73
C ARG A 90 10.30 -1.53 -4.34
N GLN A 91 9.26 -0.76 -4.04
CA GLN A 91 9.11 -0.11 -2.73
C GLN A 91 8.85 -1.13 -1.63
N MET A 92 8.02 -2.15 -1.87
CA MET A 92 7.72 -3.18 -0.89
C MET A 92 8.92 -4.08 -0.60
N ALA A 93 9.76 -4.37 -1.60
CA ALA A 93 11.04 -5.06 -1.41
C ALA A 93 11.98 -4.26 -0.51
N TYR A 94 12.10 -2.94 -0.76
CA TYR A 94 12.88 -2.04 0.10
C TYR A 94 12.35 -2.03 1.53
N LEU A 95 11.04 -1.83 1.71
CA LEU A 95 10.42 -1.81 3.04
C LEU A 95 10.58 -3.15 3.75
N ARG A 96 10.51 -4.28 3.03
CA ARG A 96 10.72 -5.63 3.62
C ARG A 96 12.14 -5.78 4.16
N ALA A 97 13.15 -5.31 3.42
CA ALA A 97 14.53 -5.33 3.88
C ALA A 97 14.75 -4.44 5.10
N GLU A 98 14.20 -3.23 5.08
CA GLU A 98 14.45 -2.22 6.11
C GLU A 98 13.67 -2.43 7.40
N ARG A 99 12.41 -2.89 7.28
CA ARG A 99 11.45 -2.89 8.39
C ARG A 99 10.87 -4.28 8.70
N GLY A 100 11.27 -5.30 7.96
CA GLY A 100 10.74 -6.66 8.13
C GLY A 100 9.27 -6.77 7.65
N PRO A 101 8.59 -7.90 7.92
CA PRO A 101 7.19 -8.12 7.56
C PRO A 101 6.19 -7.63 8.61
N GLY A 102 4.90 -7.80 8.31
CA GLY A 102 3.79 -7.67 9.26
C GLY A 102 3.21 -6.26 9.42
N GLN A 103 3.79 -5.28 8.72
CA GLN A 103 3.40 -3.88 8.75
C GLN A 103 2.18 -3.61 7.88
N ASN A 104 1.39 -2.59 8.27
CA ASN A 104 0.35 -2.04 7.41
C ASN A 104 1.01 -1.15 6.36
N ALA A 105 0.50 -1.20 5.12
CA ALA A 105 0.96 -0.33 4.05
C ALA A 105 -0.24 0.16 3.22
N GLN A 106 -0.24 1.44 2.86
CA GLN A 106 -1.26 2.04 2.02
C GLN A 106 -0.77 2.11 0.58
N LEU A 107 -1.59 1.64 -0.35
CA LEU A 107 -1.50 2.03 -1.75
C LEU A 107 -2.15 3.41 -1.86
N ILE A 108 -1.30 4.44 -1.96
CA ILE A 108 -1.65 5.87 -1.89
C ILE A 108 -0.92 6.66 -2.99
N GLY A 109 -1.58 7.72 -3.46
CA GLY A 109 -1.10 8.65 -4.47
C GLY A 109 -2.26 9.56 -4.91
N GLY A 110 -2.58 9.53 -6.21
CA GLY A 110 -3.77 10.16 -6.77
C GLY A 110 -5.05 9.35 -6.55
N GLU A 111 -5.92 9.27 -7.56
CA GLU A 111 -7.12 8.43 -7.52
C GLU A 111 -6.77 7.01 -8.00
N VAL A 112 -6.43 6.13 -7.06
CA VAL A 112 -5.99 4.76 -7.35
C VAL A 112 -7.02 3.98 -8.16
N THR A 113 -8.32 4.32 -8.09
CA THR A 113 -9.34 3.65 -8.91
C THR A 113 -9.34 4.05 -10.38
N LEU A 114 -8.44 4.94 -10.82
CA LEU A 114 -8.11 5.13 -12.23
C LEU A 114 -7.19 4.03 -12.78
N LEU A 115 -6.65 3.17 -11.92
CA LEU A 115 -5.96 1.95 -12.31
C LEU A 115 -6.99 0.86 -12.62
N GLU A 116 -6.76 0.10 -13.70
CA GLU A 116 -7.60 -1.06 -14.02
C GLU A 116 -7.65 -2.05 -12.85
N ALA A 117 -8.81 -2.67 -12.64
CA ALA A 117 -9.05 -3.48 -11.44
C ALA A 117 -8.07 -4.67 -11.30
N ASP A 118 -7.63 -5.24 -12.43
CA ASP A 118 -6.63 -6.32 -12.45
C ASP A 118 -5.25 -5.83 -12.02
N ASP A 119 -4.81 -4.68 -12.51
CA ASP A 119 -3.52 -4.09 -12.14
C ASP A 119 -3.52 -3.61 -10.69
N HIS A 120 -4.66 -3.09 -10.22
CA HIS A 120 -4.86 -2.74 -8.82
C HIS A 120 -4.79 -4.00 -7.94
N ALA A 121 -5.45 -5.10 -8.33
CA ALA A 121 -5.30 -6.37 -7.64
C ALA A 121 -3.82 -6.85 -7.65
N GLY A 122 -3.12 -6.69 -8.76
CA GLY A 122 -1.69 -6.99 -8.88
C GLY A 122 -0.83 -6.19 -7.90
N ALA A 123 -1.07 -4.89 -7.77
CA ALA A 123 -0.37 -4.03 -6.82
C ALA A 123 -0.63 -4.46 -5.36
N LEU A 124 -1.88 -4.76 -5.00
CA LEU A 124 -2.21 -5.27 -3.66
C LEU A 124 -1.58 -6.64 -3.38
N GLN A 125 -1.55 -7.51 -4.39
CA GLN A 125 -0.89 -8.82 -4.27
C GLN A 125 0.61 -8.67 -4.06
N ALA A 126 1.30 -7.78 -4.79
CA ALA A 126 2.71 -7.49 -4.59
C ALA A 126 2.99 -7.04 -3.13
N MET A 127 2.14 -6.18 -2.56
CA MET A 127 2.26 -5.79 -1.15
C MET A 127 2.13 -7.01 -0.20
N ILE A 128 1.16 -7.88 -0.44
CA ILE A 128 0.95 -9.12 0.34
C ILE A 128 2.15 -10.05 0.23
N ASP A 129 2.70 -10.25 -0.96
CA ASP A 129 3.83 -11.14 -1.23
C ASP A 129 5.10 -10.66 -0.51
N HIS A 130 5.26 -9.35 -0.36
CA HIS A 130 6.31 -8.76 0.47
C HIS A 130 6.00 -8.77 1.97
N GLY A 131 4.85 -9.30 2.39
CA GLY A 131 4.46 -9.50 3.79
C GLY A 131 3.81 -8.29 4.44
N ARG A 132 3.12 -7.45 3.65
CA ARG A 132 2.39 -6.28 4.15
C ARG A 132 0.92 -6.60 4.30
N LYS A 133 0.24 -5.81 5.12
CA LYS A 133 -1.21 -5.78 5.24
C LYS A 133 -1.68 -4.55 4.44
N PRO A 134 -2.06 -4.72 3.16
CA PRO A 134 -2.34 -3.59 2.30
C PRO A 134 -3.70 -2.96 2.63
N MET A 135 -3.79 -1.66 2.39
CA MET A 135 -5.05 -0.91 2.29
C MET A 135 -4.99 -0.02 1.04
N SER A 136 -5.99 -0.10 0.18
CA SER A 136 -6.12 0.85 -0.94
C SER A 136 -6.76 2.14 -0.45
N LEU A 137 -6.11 3.29 -0.67
CA LEU A 137 -6.70 4.60 -0.43
C LEU A 137 -7.16 5.20 -1.77
N SER A 138 -8.43 5.58 -1.83
CA SER A 138 -9.06 6.22 -2.99
C SER A 138 -9.77 7.50 -2.57
N HIS A 139 -10.04 8.37 -3.54
CA HIS A 139 -10.86 9.57 -3.36
C HIS A 139 -12.35 9.31 -3.66
N GLY A 140 -12.71 8.04 -3.88
CA GLY A 140 -14.09 7.57 -3.89
C GLY A 140 -14.87 7.87 -5.15
N ASP A 141 -14.21 8.06 -6.29
CA ASP A 141 -14.85 8.12 -7.61
C ASP A 141 -14.75 6.78 -8.36
N PHE A 142 -15.49 5.79 -7.88
CA PHE A 142 -15.65 4.46 -8.48
C PHE A 142 -17.08 3.95 -8.27
N ASP A 143 -17.46 2.91 -9.01
CA ASP A 143 -18.75 2.25 -8.91
C ASP A 143 -18.62 0.82 -8.35
N TYR A 144 -19.78 0.17 -8.19
CA TYR A 144 -19.85 -1.19 -7.67
C TYR A 144 -19.17 -2.20 -8.59
N ASP A 145 -19.25 -2.01 -9.91
CA ASP A 145 -18.66 -2.90 -10.90
C ASP A 145 -17.13 -2.91 -10.76
N TYR A 146 -16.52 -1.75 -10.53
CA TYR A 146 -15.09 -1.66 -10.21
C TYR A 146 -14.73 -2.45 -8.94
N LEU A 147 -15.48 -2.26 -7.86
CA LEU A 147 -15.23 -2.97 -6.61
C LEU A 147 -15.36 -4.48 -6.77
N GLN A 148 -16.36 -4.93 -7.53
CA GLN A 148 -16.58 -6.35 -7.82
C GLN A 148 -15.42 -6.93 -8.64
N ALA A 149 -14.97 -6.21 -9.68
CA ALA A 149 -13.84 -6.61 -10.51
C ALA A 149 -12.52 -6.69 -9.71
N LEU A 150 -12.32 -5.77 -8.76
CA LEU A 150 -11.17 -5.77 -7.87
C LEU A 150 -11.23 -6.93 -6.84
N ALA A 151 -12.42 -7.22 -6.32
CA ALA A 151 -12.60 -8.23 -5.27
C ALA A 151 -12.60 -9.67 -5.81
N LEU A 152 -13.09 -9.90 -7.03
CA LEU A 152 -13.32 -11.23 -7.59
C LEU A 152 -12.36 -11.53 -8.75
N ASP A 153 -11.88 -12.78 -8.79
CA ASP A 153 -11.13 -13.31 -9.92
C ASP A 153 -12.10 -13.53 -11.11
N PRO A 154 -11.78 -13.03 -12.32
CA PRO A 154 -12.72 -13.03 -13.45
C PRO A 154 -12.90 -14.43 -14.04
N ALA A 155 -11.93 -15.33 -13.88
CA ALA A 155 -11.99 -16.68 -14.42
C ALA A 155 -12.80 -17.63 -13.53
N THR A 156 -12.77 -17.41 -12.20
CA THR A 156 -13.33 -18.33 -11.21
C THR A 156 -14.49 -17.76 -10.41
N GLY A 157 -14.67 -16.43 -10.41
CA GLY A 157 -15.66 -15.71 -9.59
C GLY A 157 -15.37 -15.75 -8.09
N LYS A 158 -14.22 -16.27 -7.67
CA LYS A 158 -13.84 -16.38 -6.25
C LYS A 158 -13.18 -15.10 -5.75
N PRO A 159 -13.24 -14.79 -4.44
CA PRO A 159 -12.50 -13.68 -3.87
C PRO A 159 -10.99 -13.80 -4.15
N ARG A 160 -10.38 -12.73 -4.68
CA ARG A 160 -8.91 -12.65 -4.92
C ARG A 160 -8.13 -12.65 -3.63
N PHE A 161 -8.68 -12.00 -2.60
CA PHE A 161 -8.04 -11.82 -1.30
C PHE A 161 -8.90 -12.37 -0.18
N ARG A 162 -8.27 -12.93 0.85
CA ARG A 162 -8.96 -13.30 2.08
C ARG A 162 -9.49 -12.08 2.84
N HIS A 163 -8.77 -10.97 2.73
CA HIS A 163 -9.15 -9.68 3.31
C HIS A 163 -8.75 -8.58 2.35
N LEU A 164 -9.73 -7.77 1.95
CA LEU A 164 -9.53 -6.57 1.14
C LEU A 164 -9.85 -5.36 2.04
N SER A 165 -8.87 -4.47 2.20
CA SER A 165 -9.02 -3.24 2.98
C SER A 165 -9.01 -2.05 2.05
N PHE A 166 -9.99 -1.16 2.22
CA PHE A 166 -10.25 -0.05 1.33
C PHE A 166 -10.65 1.17 2.15
N ALA A 167 -10.07 2.33 1.85
CA ALA A 167 -10.39 3.60 2.47
C ALA A 167 -10.79 4.62 1.40
N GLY A 168 -11.81 5.41 1.71
CA GLY A 168 -12.25 6.54 0.90
C GLY A 168 -11.98 7.85 1.62
N HIS A 169 -11.31 8.78 0.95
CA HIS A 169 -11.16 10.15 1.40
C HIS A 169 -12.30 11.00 0.82
N PHE A 170 -13.01 11.72 1.68
CA PHE A 170 -14.13 12.60 1.29
C PHE A 170 -14.06 13.91 2.06
N ASP A 171 -13.97 15.03 1.35
CA ASP A 171 -14.02 16.38 1.93
C ASP A 171 -14.74 17.39 1.02
N SER A 172 -15.02 18.57 1.57
CA SER A 172 -15.76 19.65 0.91
C SER A 172 -15.00 20.37 -0.21
N MET A 173 -13.69 20.17 -0.29
CA MET A 173 -12.76 20.76 -1.26
C MET A 173 -12.43 19.80 -2.40
N MET A 174 -13.04 18.61 -2.43
CA MET A 174 -12.88 17.65 -3.53
C MET A 174 -13.76 18.02 -4.72
N TYR A 175 -13.20 18.79 -5.65
CA TYR A 175 -13.87 19.17 -6.88
C TYR A 175 -13.58 18.21 -8.04
N GLY A 176 -14.53 18.09 -8.98
CA GLY A 176 -14.38 17.25 -10.18
C GLY A 176 -14.86 15.80 -10.04
N ARG A 177 -15.46 15.45 -8.91
CA ARG A 177 -16.10 14.14 -8.71
C ARG A 177 -17.22 13.92 -9.72
N ARG A 178 -17.42 12.69 -10.18
CA ARG A 178 -18.52 12.32 -11.09
C ARG A 178 -19.86 12.88 -10.60
N GLY A 179 -20.53 13.62 -11.47
CA GLY A 179 -21.80 14.31 -11.17
C GLY A 179 -21.65 15.72 -10.57
N ILE A 180 -20.42 16.20 -10.34
CA ILE A 180 -20.11 17.57 -9.86
C ILE A 180 -19.28 18.28 -10.93
N LYS A 181 -19.59 19.54 -11.24
CA LYS A 181 -18.84 20.33 -12.23
C LYS A 181 -17.37 20.45 -11.78
N ALA A 182 -16.44 20.05 -12.64
CA ALA A 182 -15.01 20.27 -12.43
C ALA A 182 -14.64 21.75 -12.65
N PRO A 183 -13.72 22.33 -11.87
CA PRO A 183 -13.20 23.67 -12.09
C PRO A 183 -12.33 23.69 -13.36
N GLU A 184 -12.41 24.80 -14.10
CA GLU A 184 -11.77 24.96 -15.42
C GLU A 184 -10.26 25.31 -15.31
N SER A 185 -9.81 25.75 -14.13
CA SER A 185 -8.41 26.05 -13.80
C SER A 185 -8.05 25.55 -12.40
N GLU A 186 -6.76 25.32 -12.16
CA GLU A 186 -6.27 25.21 -10.78
C GLU A 186 -6.47 26.57 -10.07
N PRO A 187 -6.78 26.58 -8.77
CA PRO A 187 -6.85 27.80 -7.97
C PRO A 187 -5.47 28.48 -7.81
#